data_AF-A0A9D1QRV5-F1
#
_entry.id   AF-A0A9D1QRV5-F1
#
_cell.length_a   1.000
_cell.length_b   1.000
_cell.length_c   1.000
_cell.angle_alpha   90.00
_cell.angle_beta   90.00
_cell.angle_gamma   90.00
#
_symmetry.space_group_name_H-M   'P 1'
#
loop_
_entity.id
_entity.type
_entity.pdbx_description
1 polymer ?
#
loop_
_entity_poly.entity_id
_entity_poly.type
_entity_poly.pdbx_seq_one_letter_code
_entity_poly.pdbx_strand_id
1 'polypeptide(L)'
;MLGYVLGKDGNFESFVETLYQKGDHLSDTEVRLLQELITQAQYPGNSVNMAEKLSLTSTELAANLVQLKADGLIDYWGQPAQQLPVPVYH
;
A
#
# COMPACT_ATOMS: atom_id res chain seq x y z
N MET A 1 0.25 6.68 -11.81
CA MET A 1 0.71 6.42 -10.42
C MET A 1 -0.50 5.98 -9.63
N LEU A 2 -0.42 4.84 -8.94
CA LEU A 2 -1.42 4.50 -7.93
C LEU A 2 -1.14 5.39 -6.71
N GLY A 3 -2.12 6.19 -6.32
CA GLY A 3 -2.09 6.86 -5.02
C GLY A 3 -2.52 5.88 -3.93
N TYR A 4 -2.18 6.16 -2.68
CA TYR A 4 -2.69 5.40 -1.52
C TYR A 4 -3.25 6.35 -0.47
N VAL A 5 -4.11 5.82 0.38
CA VAL A 5 -4.64 6.46 1.58
C VAL A 5 -4.46 5.50 2.76
N LEU A 6 -4.34 6.06 3.96
CA LEU A 6 -4.29 5.27 5.19
C LEU A 6 -5.70 4.89 5.62
N GLY A 7 -5.88 3.62 5.97
CA GLY A 7 -7.17 3.06 6.35
C GLY A 7 -8.10 2.83 5.16
N LYS A 8 -9.11 2.01 5.41
CA LYS A 8 -10.17 1.73 4.43
C LYS A 8 -10.88 3.02 4.03
N ASP A 9 -11.04 3.24 2.73
CA ASP A 9 -11.66 4.45 2.16
C ASP A 9 -11.00 5.78 2.62
N GLY A 10 -9.78 5.73 3.18
CA GLY A 10 -9.09 6.89 3.74
C GLY A 10 -9.52 7.30 5.16
N ASN A 11 -10.22 6.42 5.88
CA ASN A 11 -10.65 6.67 7.25
C ASN A 11 -9.52 6.36 8.26
N PHE A 12 -9.03 7.40 8.95
CA PHE A 12 -7.96 7.29 9.94
C PHE A 12 -8.37 6.54 11.22
N GLU A 13 -9.62 6.65 11.67
CA GLU A 13 -10.11 5.87 12.83
C GLU A 13 -10.09 4.37 12.49
N SER A 14 -10.57 4.01 11.30
CA SER A 14 -10.49 2.64 10.79
C SER A 14 -9.05 2.15 10.66
N PHE A 15 -8.12 3.01 10.25
CA PHE A 15 -6.69 2.70 10.23
C PHE A 15 -6.18 2.35 11.64
N VAL A 16 -6.45 3.18 12.64
CA VAL A 16 -5.97 2.99 14.02
C VAL A 16 -6.58 1.72 14.63
N GLU A 17 -7.88 1.50 14.45
CA GLU A 17 -8.56 0.29 14.91
C GLU A 17 -7.96 -0.98 14.27
N THR A 18 -7.73 -0.95 12.96
CA THR A 18 -7.13 -2.07 12.22
C THR A 18 -5.70 -2.32 12.68
N LEU A 19 -4.89 -1.27 12.86
CA LEU A 19 -3.53 -1.38 13.35
C LEU A 19 -3.48 -1.96 14.77
N TYR A 20 -4.41 -1.57 15.64
CA TYR A 20 -4.52 -2.13 16.99
C TYR A 20 -4.91 -3.62 16.96
N GLN A 21 -5.81 -4.02 16.06
CA GLN A 21 -6.28 -5.41 15.97
C GLN A 21 -5.27 -6.35 15.30
N LYS A 22 -4.51 -5.85 14.32
CA LYS A 22 -3.69 -6.68 13.43
C LYS A 22 -2.19 -6.39 13.50
N GLY A 23 -1.77 -5.37 14.24
CA GLY A 23 -0.37 -4.94 14.29
C GLY A 23 0.59 -6.07 14.67
N ASP A 24 0.18 -6.95 15.58
CA ASP A 24 0.98 -8.10 16.03
C ASP A 24 1.13 -9.20 14.95
N HIS A 25 0.30 -9.18 13.92
CA HIS A 25 0.34 -10.13 12.80
C HIS A 25 1.12 -9.61 11.60
N LEU A 26 1.56 -8.35 11.62
CA LEU A 26 2.38 -7.78 10.56
C LEU A 26 3.80 -8.32 10.65
N SER A 27 4.35 -8.73 9.52
CA SER A 27 5.77 -9.01 9.38
C SER A 27 6.60 -7.74 9.52
N ASP A 28 7.88 -7.88 9.87
CA ASP A 28 8.82 -6.75 9.97
C ASP A 28 8.87 -5.91 8.69
N THR A 29 8.74 -6.56 7.53
CA THR A 29 8.70 -5.89 6.22
C THR A 29 7.44 -5.05 6.06
N GLU A 30 6.27 -5.57 6.45
CA GLU A 30 5.00 -4.85 6.40
C GLU A 30 4.98 -3.67 7.36
N VAL A 31 5.53 -3.83 8.56
CA VAL A 31 5.69 -2.74 9.53
C VAL A 31 6.56 -1.62 8.95
N ARG A 32 7.73 -1.96 8.38
CA ARG A 32 8.63 -0.98 7.76
C ARG A 32 7.98 -0.28 6.57
N LEU A 33 7.28 -1.03 5.71
CA LEU A 33 6.55 -0.46 4.59
C LEU A 33 5.46 0.50 5.08
N LEU A 34 4.68 0.11 6.08
CA LEU A 34 3.63 0.95 6.63
C LEU A 34 4.19 2.25 7.26
N GLN A 35 5.30 2.19 7.97
CA GLN A 35 5.99 3.36 8.51
C GLN A 35 6.41 4.35 7.41
N GLU A 36 6.93 3.83 6.29
CA GLU A 36 7.31 4.64 5.14
C GLU A 36 6.09 5.29 4.48
N LEU A 37 4.98 4.56 4.35
CA LEU A 37 3.72 5.10 3.82
C LEU A 37 3.15 6.20 4.73
N ILE A 38 3.22 6.05 6.05
CA ILE A 38 2.83 7.09 7.01
C ILE A 38 3.75 8.32 6.86
N THR A 39 5.05 8.11 6.75
CA THR A 39 6.03 9.20 6.59
C THR A 39 5.78 9.97 5.30
N GLN A 40 5.56 9.29 4.19
CA GLN A 40 5.24 9.94 2.92
C GLN A 40 3.92 10.71 2.95
N ALA A 41 2.91 10.23 3.69
CA ALA A 41 1.66 10.97 3.87
C ALA A 41 1.85 12.28 4.63
N GLN A 42 2.87 12.38 5.50
CA GLN A 42 3.24 13.61 6.21
C GLN A 42 4.04 14.59 5.35
N TYR A 43 4.73 14.11 4.32
CA TYR A 43 5.57 14.91 3.41
C TYR A 43 5.08 14.79 1.95
N PRO A 44 3.90 15.33 1.62
CA PRO A 44 3.33 15.24 0.29
C PRO A 44 4.27 15.87 -0.75
N GLY A 45 4.46 15.19 -1.88
CA GLY A 45 5.34 15.64 -2.98
C GLY A 45 6.73 14.99 -2.99
N ASN A 46 7.12 14.28 -1.93
CA ASN A 46 8.34 13.46 -1.94
C ASN A 46 8.07 12.08 -2.56
N SER A 47 8.71 11.81 -3.68
CA SER A 47 8.72 10.47 -4.29
C SER A 47 9.93 9.68 -3.77
N VAL A 48 9.71 8.45 -3.33
CA VAL A 48 10.76 7.53 -2.86
C VAL A 48 10.57 6.19 -3.53
N ASN A 49 11.68 5.59 -3.97
CA ASN A 49 11.69 4.23 -4.46
C ASN A 49 11.63 3.24 -3.29
N MET A 50 10.42 2.78 -2.92
CA MET A 50 10.26 1.89 -1.76
C MET A 50 10.89 0.51 -1.94
N ALA A 51 10.97 0.00 -3.17
CA ALA A 51 11.62 -1.27 -3.45
C ALA A 51 13.10 -1.19 -3.07
N GLU A 52 13.78 -0.12 -3.49
CA GLU A 52 15.18 0.13 -3.17
C GLU A 52 15.39 0.43 -1.67
N LYS A 53 14.54 1.29 -1.09
CA LYS A 53 14.67 1.67 0.33
C LYS A 53 14.48 0.51 1.30
N LEU A 54 13.60 -0.44 0.96
CA LEU A 54 13.30 -1.60 1.79
C LEU A 54 14.07 -2.86 1.37
N SER A 55 14.95 -2.76 0.37
CA SER A 55 15.67 -3.89 -0.21
C SER A 55 14.74 -5.02 -0.68
N LEU A 56 13.61 -4.64 -1.30
CA LEU A 56 12.60 -5.55 -1.84
C LEU A 56 12.67 -5.56 -3.36
N THR A 57 12.36 -6.70 -3.95
CA THR A 57 12.00 -6.77 -5.38
C THR A 57 10.66 -6.08 -5.62
N SER A 58 10.40 -5.67 -6.86
CA SER A 58 9.09 -5.09 -7.22
C SER A 58 7.93 -6.04 -6.94
N THR A 59 8.15 -7.35 -7.08
CA THR A 59 7.14 -8.38 -6.78
C THR A 59 6.84 -8.46 -5.29
N GLU A 60 7.87 -8.47 -4.45
CA GLU A 60 7.69 -8.47 -2.99
C GLU A 60 7.00 -7.19 -2.51
N LEU A 61 7.41 -6.03 -3.03
CA LEU A 61 6.74 -4.76 -2.72
C LEU A 61 5.26 -4.81 -3.09
N ALA A 62 4.92 -5.30 -4.29
CA ALA A 62 3.54 -5.43 -4.71
C ALA A 62 2.73 -6.39 -3.81
N ALA A 63 3.32 -7.52 -3.41
CA ALA A 63 2.68 -8.47 -2.51
C ALA A 63 2.39 -7.86 -1.13
N ASN A 64 3.35 -7.16 -0.54
CA ASN A 64 3.18 -6.47 0.74
C ASN A 64 2.11 -5.38 0.65
N LEU A 65 2.08 -4.59 -0.44
CA LEU A 65 1.04 -3.58 -0.65
C LEU A 65 -0.35 -4.20 -0.77
N VAL A 66 -0.49 -5.33 -1.46
CA VAL A 66 -1.76 -6.06 -1.57
C VAL A 66 -2.20 -6.58 -0.20
N GLN A 67 -1.26 -7.10 0.60
CA GLN A 67 -1.56 -7.61 1.94
C GLN A 67 -2.01 -6.47 2.88
N LEU A 68 -1.28 -5.35 2.93
CA LEU A 68 -1.69 -4.17 3.71
C LEU A 68 -3.08 -3.64 3.33
N LYS A 69 -3.44 -3.70 2.04
CA LYS A 69 -4.78 -3.36 1.57
C LYS A 69 -5.82 -4.38 2.02
N ALA A 70 -5.54 -5.67 1.85
CA ALA A 70 -6.43 -6.75 2.30
C ALA A 70 -6.67 -6.66 3.82
N ASP A 71 -5.66 -6.19 4.55
CA ASP A 71 -5.78 -5.98 5.98
C ASP A 71 -6.59 -4.77 6.40
N GLY A 72 -6.82 -3.81 5.48
CA GLY A 72 -7.54 -2.56 5.74
C GLY A 72 -6.65 -1.43 6.26
N LEU A 73 -5.33 -1.62 6.26
CA LEU A 73 -4.36 -0.61 6.72
C LEU A 73 -4.12 0.48 5.68
N ILE A 74 -4.29 0.15 4.41
CA ILE A 74 -4.25 1.12 3.31
C ILE A 74 -5.38 0.87 2.32
N ASP A 75 -5.68 1.89 1.53
CA ASP A 75 -6.48 1.76 0.32
C ASP A 75 -5.79 2.48 -0.85
N TYR A 76 -6.19 2.20 -2.09
CA TYR A 76 -5.62 2.85 -3.28
C TYR A 76 -6.56 3.93 -3.82
N TRP A 77 -5.98 5.06 -4.21
CA TRP A 77 -6.64 6.05 -5.06
C TRP A 77 -6.19 5.86 -6.51
N GLY A 78 -7.15 5.55 -7.37
CA GLY A 78 -6.95 5.30 -8.80
C GLY A 78 -7.41 3.89 -9.17
N GLN A 79 -8.08 3.78 -10.33
CA GLN A 79 -8.46 2.47 -10.85
C GLN A 79 -7.22 1.57 -10.92
N PRO A 80 -7.30 0.28 -10.55
CA PRO A 80 -6.26 -0.67 -10.95
C PRO A 80 -6.01 -0.41 -12.43
N ALA A 81 -4.75 -0.31 -12.85
CA ALA A 81 -4.42 -0.17 -14.27
C ALA A 81 -5.30 -1.19 -15.00
N GLN A 82 -6.31 -0.68 -15.72
CA GLN A 82 -7.28 -1.53 -16.39
C GLN A 82 -6.42 -2.53 -17.17
N GLN A 83 -6.56 -3.82 -16.90
CA GLN A 83 -6.07 -4.82 -17.83
C GLN A 83 -6.73 -4.43 -19.15
N LEU A 84 -5.96 -3.77 -20.02
CA LEU A 84 -6.44 -3.38 -21.34
C LEU A 84 -6.97 -4.67 -21.95
N PRO A 85 -8.24 -4.72 -22.38
CA PRO A 85 -8.76 -5.92 -23.03
C PRO A 85 -7.80 -6.23 -24.18
N VAL A 86 -7.23 -7.44 -24.15
CA VAL A 86 -6.39 -7.95 -25.23
C VAL A 86 -7.25 -7.84 -26.50
N PRO A 87 -6.84 -7.08 -27.53
CA PRO A 87 -7.63 -6.98 -28.74
C PRO A 87 -7.69 -8.37 -29.37
N VAL A 88 -8.88 -8.97 -29.36
CA VAL A 88 -9.18 -10.16 -30.14
C VAL A 88 -9.29 -9.69 -31.58
N TYR A 89 -8.24 -9.93 -32.37
CA TYR A 89 -8.31 -9.78 -33.82
C TYR A 89 -9.16 -10.95 -34.35
N HIS A 90 -10.35 -10.64 -34.85
CA HIS A 90 -11.16 -11.55 -35.67
C HIS A 90 -10.76 -11.43 -37.14
#